data_AF-A0A821MQV0-F1
#
_entry.id   AF-A0A821MQV0-F1
#
_cell.length_a   1.000
_cell.length_b   1.000
_cell.length_c   1.000
_cell.angle_alpha   90.00
_cell.angle_beta   90.00
_cell.angle_gamma   90.00
#
_symmetry.space_group_name_H-M   'P 1'
#
loop_
_entity.id
_entity.type
_entity.pdbx_description
1 polymer ?
#
loop_
_entity_poly.entity_id
_entity_poly.type
_entity_poly.pdbx_seq_one_letter_code
_entity_poly.pdbx_strand_id
1 'polypeptide(L)' 'MAAMNYVVTVQRPTAVTALTTGHFTSSTDFNLIIAKNTHFEIYVISS' A
#
# COMPACT_ATOMS: atom_id res chain seq x y z
N MET A 1 20.46 -5.18 33.57
CA MET A 1 20.60 -5.67 32.17
C MET A 1 19.40 -5.16 31.40
N ALA A 2 19.61 -4.41 30.31
CA ALA A 2 18.52 -3.81 29.53
C ALA A 2 17.88 -4.87 28.61
N ALA A 3 16.56 -4.82 28.46
CA ALA A 3 15.82 -5.69 27.55
C ALA A 3 16.04 -5.23 26.09
N MET A 4 16.35 -6.17 25.19
CA MET A 4 16.50 -5.93 23.75
C MET A 4 15.38 -6.69 23.02
N ASN A 5 14.36 -5.97 22.55
CA ASN A 5 13.19 -6.55 21.90
C ASN A 5 13.24 -6.35 20.38
N TYR A 6 12.88 -7.38 19.62
CA TYR A 6 12.69 -7.30 18.18
C TYR A 6 11.19 -7.43 17.87
N VAL A 7 10.59 -6.34 17.39
CA VAL A 7 9.16 -6.28 17.07
C VAL A 7 8.98 -6.37 15.56
N VAL A 8 8.11 -7.29 15.13
CA VAL A 8 7.82 -7.53 13.71
C VAL A 8 6.32 -7.47 13.46
N THR A 9 5.95 -7.00 12.27
CA THR A 9 4.57 -6.97 11.81
C THR A 9 4.13 -8.36 11.38
N VAL A 10 3.14 -8.94 12.07
CA VAL A 10 2.54 -10.23 11.68
C VAL A 10 1.51 -10.04 10.55
N GLN A 11 0.70 -8.99 10.64
CA GLN A 11 -0.32 -8.65 9.64
C GLN A 11 -0.19 -7.19 9.22
N ARG A 12 -0.15 -6.95 7.91
CA ARG A 12 -0.10 -5.58 7.35
C ARG A 12 -1.40 -4.82 7.65
N PRO A 13 -1.35 -3.49 7.82
CA PRO A 13 -2.55 -2.67 7.96
C PRO A 13 -3.55 -2.93 6.83
N THR A 14 -4.81 -3.17 7.18
CA THR A 14 -5.86 -3.50 6.20
C THR A 14 -6.82 -2.33 5.94
N ALA A 15 -6.92 -1.39 6.89
CA ALA A 15 -7.77 -0.22 6.77
C ALA A 15 -7.25 0.76 5.69
N VAL A 16 -8.13 1.17 4.79
CA VAL A 16 -7.83 2.15 3.74
C VAL A 16 -7.98 3.56 4.30
N THR A 17 -6.95 4.39 4.12
CA THR A 17 -6.94 5.79 4.59
C THR A 17 -7.09 6.80 3.46
N ALA A 18 -6.62 6.47 2.26
CA ALA A 18 -6.76 7.29 1.08
C ALA A 18 -6.74 6.44 -0.19
N LEU A 19 -7.32 6.96 -1.27
CA LEU A 19 -7.29 6.35 -2.59
C LEU A 19 -7.15 7.42 -3.67
N THR A 20 -6.52 7.07 -4.77
CA THR A 20 -6.48 7.90 -5.99
C THR A 20 -6.36 7.02 -7.23
N THR A 21 -6.67 7.60 -8.39
CA THR A 21 -6.59 6.93 -9.69
C THR A 21 -5.78 7.75 -10.68
N GLY A 22 -5.07 7.09 -11.60
CA GLY A 22 -4.33 7.78 -12.66
C GLY A 22 -3.33 6.89 -13.38
N HIS A 23 -2.58 7.48 -14.31
CA HIS A 23 -1.53 6.83 -15.08
C HIS A 23 -0.19 6.91 -14.35
N PHE A 24 0.04 6.00 -13.40
CA PHE A 24 1.20 6.01 -12.51
C PHE A 24 2.32 5.06 -12.96
N THR A 25 1.98 3.85 -13.42
CA THR A 25 2.97 2.85 -13.86
C THR A 25 3.39 3.03 -15.31
N SER A 26 2.50 3.56 -16.16
CA SER A 26 2.72 3.89 -17.56
C SER A 26 1.66 4.91 -18.00
N SER A 27 1.90 5.63 -19.10
CA SER A 27 0.89 6.50 -19.72
C SER A 27 -0.30 5.74 -20.31
N THR A 28 -0.16 4.44 -20.56
CA THR A 28 -1.23 3.56 -21.09
C THR A 28 -2.01 2.84 -20.01
N ASP A 29 -1.42 2.66 -18.83
CA ASP A 29 -1.99 1.83 -17.79
C ASP A 29 -2.81 2.70 -16.85
N PHE A 30 -4.09 2.38 -16.68
CA PHE A 30 -4.92 3.09 -15.70
C PHE A 30 -4.79 2.40 -14.35
N ASN A 31 -4.27 3.11 -13.35
CA ASN A 31 -3.99 2.55 -12.02
C ASN A 31 -5.00 2.98 -10.96
N LEU A 32 -5.25 2.06 -10.02
CA LEU A 32 -5.84 2.35 -8.71
C LEU A 32 -4.75 2.26 -7.63
N ILE A 33 -4.52 3.35 -6.92
CA ILE A 33 -3.53 3.45 -5.85
C ILE A 33 -4.26 3.57 -4.52
N ILE A 34 -3.94 2.67 -3.59
CA ILE A 34 -4.59 2.57 -2.28
C ILE A 34 -3.53 2.75 -1.19
N ALA A 35 -3.78 3.69 -0.27
CA ALA A 35 -2.96 3.88 0.92
C ALA A 35 -3.63 3.21 2.13
N LYS A 36 -2.88 2.34 2.81
CA LYS A 36 -3.25 1.64 4.05
C LYS A 36 -2.18 1.91 5.11
N ASN A 37 -2.26 3.09 5.73
CA ASN A 37 -1.25 3.58 6.68
C ASN A 37 0.17 3.58 6.06
N THR A 38 1.04 2.63 6.44
CA THR A 38 2.41 2.50 5.92
C THR A 38 2.52 1.61 4.69
N HIS A 39 1.40 1.10 4.16
CA HIS A 39 1.36 0.18 3.02
C HIS A 39 0.67 0.82 1.82
N PHE A 40 1.33 0.79 0.66
CA PHE A 40 0.76 1.24 -0.61
C PHE A 40 0.51 0.03 -1.52
N GLU A 41 -0.69 -0.03 -2.09
CA GLU A 41 -1.07 -1.02 -3.08
C GLU A 41 -1.36 -0.31 -4.41
N ILE A 42 -0.82 -0.82 -5.51
CA ILE A 42 -0.98 -0.26 -6.85
C ILE A 42 -1.51 -1.36 -7.74
N TYR A 43 -2.68 -1.12 -8.33
CA TYR A 43 -3.34 -2.05 -9.24
C TYR A 43 -3.36 -1.44 -10.63
N VAL A 44 -3.19 -2.26 -11.67
CA VAL A 44 -3.55 -1.90 -13.05
C VAL A 44 -4.98 -2.37 -13.27
N ILE A 45 -5.85 -1.46 -13.71
CA ILE A 45 -7.25 -1.78 -14.01
C ILE A 45 -7.32 -2.39 -15.40
N SER A 46 -7.87 -3.61 -15.50
CA SER A 46 -8.14 -4.31 -16.75
C SER A 46 -9.65 -4.51 -16.92
N SER A 47 -10.13 -4.47 -18.17
CA SER A 47 -11.50 -4.81 -18.56
C SER A 47 -11.76 -6.30 -18.60
#